data_AF-A0AAD7C086-F1
#
_entry.id   AF-A0AAD7C086-F1
#
_cell.length_a   1.000
_cell.length_b   1.000
_cell.length_c   1.000
_cell.angle_alpha   90.00
_cell.angle_beta   90.00
_cell.angle_gamma   90.00
#
_symmetry.space_group_name_H-M   'P 1'
#
loop_
_entity.id
_entity.type
_entity.pdbx_description
1 polymer ?
#
loop_
_entity_poly.entity_id
_entity_poly.type
_entity_poly.pdbx_seq_one_letter_code
_entity_poly.pdbx_strand_id
1 'polypeptide(L)'
;MVHIPSQGNRARLRSRVSELDSLIVALTAERDALQAESDTIVYPVLSLPAEITSEIFQSCVDVSCGIELDGDKMARRLVVPKPALAPMLLLRICRQWRDIALCAPRLWRSLQANLS
;
A
#
# COMPACT_ATOMS: atom_id res chain seq x y z
N MET A 1 -9.75 34.45 -41.77
CA MET A 1 -8.65 33.93 -42.62
C MET A 1 -8.13 32.66 -41.97
N VAL A 2 -8.56 31.48 -42.43
CA VAL A 2 -8.18 30.20 -41.83
C VAL A 2 -6.80 29.83 -42.38
N HIS A 3 -5.78 29.76 -41.52
CA HIS A 3 -4.42 29.40 -41.91
C HIS A 3 -4.41 27.90 -42.28
N ILE A 4 -4.57 27.58 -43.57
CA ILE A 4 -4.50 26.20 -44.06
C ILE A 4 -3.03 25.75 -43.95
N PRO A 5 -2.69 24.81 -43.05
CA PRO A 5 -1.30 24.38 -42.91
C PRO A 5 -0.85 23.66 -44.19
N SER A 6 0.39 23.92 -44.61
CA SER A 6 0.98 23.30 -45.81
C SER A 6 0.87 21.78 -45.76
N GLN A 7 0.70 21.14 -46.92
CA GLN A 7 0.57 19.68 -47.03
C GLN A 7 1.73 18.93 -46.33
N GLY A 8 2.94 19.48 -46.37
CA GLY A 8 4.11 18.94 -45.67
C GLY A 8 3.97 18.94 -44.14
N ASN A 9 3.40 20.00 -43.56
CA ASN A 9 3.14 20.04 -42.11
C ASN A 9 2.07 19.04 -41.68
N ARG A 10 1.04 18.84 -42.51
CA ARG A 10 -0.03 17.85 -42.28
C ARG A 10 0.52 16.42 -42.33
N ALA A 11 1.39 16.13 -43.31
CA ALA A 11 2.04 14.83 -43.43
C ALA A 11 2.97 14.54 -42.24
N ARG A 12 3.78 15.53 -41.85
CA ARG A 12 4.69 15.39 -40.69
C ARG A 12 3.93 15.15 -39.38
N LEU A 13 2.84 15.89 -39.16
CA LEU A 13 2.02 15.70 -37.95
C LEU A 13 1.36 14.33 -37.93
N ARG A 14 0.86 13.85 -39.08
CA ARG A 14 0.27 12.51 -39.20
C ARG A 14 1.28 11.40 -38.93
N SER A 15 2.50 11.54 -39.44
CA SER A 15 3.60 10.61 -39.15
C SER A 15 3.89 10.56 -37.65
N ARG A 16 3.93 11.73 -36.99
CA ARG A 16 4.24 11.80 -35.55
C ARG A 16 3.10 11.28 -34.68
N VAL A 17 1.84 11.47 -35.10
CA VAL A 17 0.68 10.83 -34.46
C VAL A 17 0.78 9.31 -34.58
N SER A 18 1.05 8.79 -35.78
CA SER A 18 1.20 7.36 -36.00
C SER A 18 2.35 6.75 -35.18
N GLU A 19 3.46 7.47 -35.05
CA GLU A 19 4.59 7.05 -34.22
C GLU A 19 4.21 7.01 -32.73
N LEU A 20 3.58 8.06 -32.21
CA LEU A 20 3.13 8.11 -30.82
C LEU A 20 2.06 7.06 -30.53
N ASP A 21 1.13 6.82 -31.44
CA ASP A 21 0.13 5.77 -31.28
C ASP A 21 0.78 4.39 -31.19
N SER A 22 1.83 4.14 -31.99
CA SER A 22 2.59 2.89 -31.89
C SER A 22 3.31 2.72 -30.55
N LEU A 23 3.85 3.82 -30.00
CA LEU A 23 4.47 3.83 -28.68
C LEU A 23 3.44 3.63 -27.57
N ILE A 24 2.27 4.24 -27.68
CA ILE A 24 1.16 4.04 -26.73
C ILE A 24 0.80 2.57 -26.70
N VAL A 25 0.57 1.94 -27.86
CA VAL A 25 0.21 0.53 -27.95
C VAL A 25 1.27 -0.36 -27.29
N ALA A 26 2.56 -0.12 -27.58
CA ALA A 26 3.66 -0.88 -27.00
C ALA A 26 3.72 -0.75 -25.47
N LEU A 27 3.66 0.49 -24.95
CA LEU A 27 3.72 0.75 -23.51
C LEU A 27 2.49 0.22 -22.78
N THR A 28 1.30 0.28 -23.39
CA THR A 28 0.10 -0.31 -22.80
C THR A 28 0.20 -1.82 -22.71
N ALA A 29 0.79 -2.47 -23.73
CA ALA A 29 1.01 -3.92 -23.71
C ALA A 29 2.02 -4.33 -22.64
N GLU A 30 3.10 -3.55 -22.47
CA GLU A 30 4.10 -3.78 -21.41
C GLU A 30 3.48 -3.61 -20.01
N ARG A 31 2.71 -2.53 -19.80
CA ARG A 31 1.93 -2.33 -18.57
C ARG A 31 1.01 -3.51 -18.31
N ASP A 32 0.28 -3.98 -19.32
CA ASP A 32 -0.68 -5.08 -19.16
C ASP A 32 0.01 -6.41 -18.83
N ALA A 33 1.18 -6.66 -19.41
CA ALA A 33 1.99 -7.82 -19.06
C ALA A 33 2.47 -7.77 -17.60
N LEU A 34 2.97 -6.62 -17.15
CA LEU A 34 3.40 -6.42 -15.76
C LEU A 34 2.22 -6.50 -14.78
N GLN A 35 1.06 -5.97 -15.16
CA GLN A 35 -0.14 -6.07 -14.34
C GLN A 35 -0.61 -7.52 -14.23
N ALA A 36 -0.60 -8.29 -15.31
CA ALA A 36 -0.96 -9.71 -15.29
C ALA A 36 0.02 -10.55 -14.43
N GLU A 37 1.32 -10.23 -14.46
CA GLU A 37 2.32 -10.84 -13.57
C GLU A 37 2.02 -10.53 -12.11
N SER A 38 1.71 -9.26 -11.80
CA SER A 38 1.34 -8.84 -10.44
C SER A 38 0.02 -9.46 -9.98
N ASP A 39 -0.98 -9.59 -10.85
CA ASP A 39 -2.27 -10.20 -10.52
C ASP A 39 -2.13 -11.72 -10.27
N THR A 40 -1.12 -12.36 -10.87
CA THR A 40 -0.75 -13.75 -10.57
C THR A 40 -0.22 -13.90 -9.14
N ILE A 41 0.46 -12.86 -8.63
CA ILE A 41 0.91 -12.77 -7.24
C ILE A 41 -0.24 -12.23 -6.39
N VAL A 42 -1.13 -13.11 -5.97
CA VAL A 42 -2.16 -12.77 -4.98
C VAL A 42 -1.46 -12.28 -3.71
N TYR A 43 -1.57 -10.98 -3.43
CA TYR A 43 -1.00 -10.37 -2.23
C TYR A 43 -1.44 -11.17 -0.99
N PRO A 44 -0.51 -11.88 -0.32
CA PRO A 44 -0.87 -12.89 0.68
C PRO A 44 -1.68 -12.29 1.82
N VAL A 45 -1.51 -11.01 2.10
CA VAL A 45 -2.17 -10.37 3.23
C VAL A 45 -3.69 -10.30 3.14
N LEU A 46 -4.27 -10.53 1.95
CA LEU A 46 -5.72 -10.69 1.78
C LEU A 46 -6.16 -12.15 1.81
N SER A 47 -5.26 -13.10 1.58
CA SER A 47 -5.52 -14.55 1.63
C SER A 47 -5.10 -15.22 2.94
N LEU A 48 -4.34 -14.51 3.78
CA LEU A 48 -3.94 -14.98 5.10
C LEU A 48 -5.17 -15.11 6.01
N PRO A 49 -5.25 -16.20 6.80
CA PRO A 49 -6.22 -16.29 7.89
C PRO A 49 -6.09 -15.10 8.85
N ALA A 50 -7.20 -14.76 9.50
CA ALA A 50 -7.24 -13.64 10.44
C ALA A 50 -6.26 -13.83 11.60
N GLU A 51 -6.03 -15.07 12.03
CA GLU A 51 -5.12 -15.45 13.10
C GLU A 51 -3.67 -15.11 12.74
N ILE A 52 -3.22 -15.49 11.54
CA ILE A 52 -1.86 -15.22 11.07
C ILE A 52 -1.66 -13.71 10.88
N THR A 53 -2.66 -13.04 10.31
CA THR A 53 -2.64 -11.59 10.12
C THR A 53 -2.56 -10.85 11.47
N SER A 54 -3.29 -11.33 12.49
CA SER A 54 -3.23 -10.77 13.84
C SER A 54 -1.87 -10.95 14.51
N GLU A 55 -1.18 -12.07 14.30
CA GLU A 55 0.18 -12.27 14.85
C GLU A 55 1.23 -11.39 14.15
N ILE A 56 1.08 -11.15 12.83
CA ILE A 56 1.88 -10.16 12.12
C ILE A 56 1.66 -8.76 12.72
N PHE A 57 0.40 -8.39 12.96
CA PHE A 57 0.07 -7.10 13.58
C PHE A 57 0.70 -6.93 14.95
N GLN A 58 0.71 -7.99 15.77
CA GLN A 58 1.33 -7.95 17.10
C GLN A 58 2.83 -7.66 17.00
N SER A 59 3.50 -8.31 16.03
CA SER A 59 4.93 -8.08 15.76
C SER A 59 5.19 -6.63 15.33
N CYS A 60 4.30 -6.03 14.52
CA CYS A 60 4.42 -4.62 14.12
C CYS A 60 4.26 -3.65 15.32
N VAL A 61 3.39 -3.97 16.27
CA VAL A 61 3.22 -3.18 17.49
C VAL A 61 4.46 -3.29 18.37
N ASP A 62 5.04 -4.48 18.54
CA ASP A 62 6.22 -4.69 19.38
C ASP A 62 7.44 -3.89 18.87
N VAL A 63 7.63 -3.86 17.54
CA VAL A 63 8.63 -2.99 16.88
C VAL A 63 8.32 -1.51 17.11
N SER A 64 7.05 -1.09 16.96
CA SER A 64 6.63 0.31 17.17
C SER A 64 6.79 0.77 18.63
N CYS A 65 6.73 -0.17 19.58
CA CYS A 65 6.93 0.10 21.01
C CYS A 65 8.41 0.22 21.41
N GLY A 66 9.35 -0.02 20.49
CA GLY A 66 10.78 -0.05 20.79
C GLY A 66 11.15 -1.20 21.72
N ILE A 67 10.47 -2.35 21.60
CA ILE A 67 10.94 -3.60 22.22
C ILE A 67 12.14 -4.07 21.38
N GLU A 68 13.32 -3.54 21.71
CA GLU A 68 14.57 -4.08 21.17
C GLU A 68 14.76 -5.48 21.73
N LEU A 69 15.08 -6.45 20.85
CA LEU A 69 15.37 -7.84 21.20
C LEU A 69 16.69 -8.00 21.98
N ASP A 70 17.28 -6.89 22.46
CA ASP A 70 18.57 -6.88 23.14
C ASP A 70 18.38 -6.84 24.67
N GLY A 71 18.49 -8.02 25.27
CA GLY A 71 19.14 -8.17 26.57
C GLY A 71 18.27 -8.06 27.80
N ASP A 72 17.75 -6.88 28.18
CA ASP A 72 17.57 -6.68 29.64
C ASP A 72 16.39 -5.83 30.14
N LYS A 73 15.49 -5.34 29.28
CA LYS A 73 14.24 -4.69 29.75
C LYS A 73 13.05 -4.99 28.85
N MET A 74 12.37 -6.10 29.12
CA MET A 74 11.01 -6.43 28.63
C MET A 74 9.96 -5.49 29.27
N ALA A 75 10.23 -4.19 29.35
CA ALA A 75 9.27 -3.20 29.79
C ALA A 75 8.45 -2.80 28.57
N ARG A 76 7.25 -3.37 28.45
CA ARG A 76 6.28 -2.98 27.41
C ARG A 76 6.00 -1.48 27.58
N ARG A 77 6.57 -0.64 26.72
CA ARG A 77 6.27 0.80 26.74
C ARG A 77 4.83 0.99 26.35
N LEU A 78 4.11 1.77 27.15
CA LEU A 78 2.75 2.14 26.82
C LEU A 78 2.79 3.11 25.64
N VAL A 79 2.03 2.80 24.60
CA VAL A 79 2.01 3.56 23.35
C VAL A 79 0.91 4.60 23.45
N VAL A 80 1.31 5.87 23.28
CA VAL A 80 0.36 6.94 23.00
C VAL A 80 -0.15 6.75 21.57
N PRO A 81 -1.47 6.66 21.35
CA PRO A 81 -2.04 6.48 20.02
C PRO A 81 -1.59 7.61 19.09
N LYS A 82 -0.82 7.27 18.06
CA LYS A 82 -0.44 8.18 16.98
C LYS A 82 -0.91 7.60 15.65
N PRO A 83 -1.54 8.39 14.75
CA PRO A 83 -2.08 7.86 13.50
C PRO A 83 -1.05 7.15 12.59
N ALA A 84 0.24 7.48 12.73
CA ALA A 84 1.33 6.92 11.95
C ALA A 84 2.00 5.69 12.59
N LEU A 85 1.58 5.26 13.79
CA LEU A 85 2.16 4.13 14.51
C LEU A 85 1.14 2.99 14.65
N ALA A 86 1.61 1.75 14.70
CA ALA A 86 0.77 0.64 15.11
C ALA A 86 0.34 0.80 16.59
N PRO A 87 -0.90 0.41 16.96
CA PRO A 87 -1.90 -0.24 16.11
C PRO A 87 -2.75 0.72 15.26
N MET A 88 -2.68 2.05 15.47
CA MET A 88 -3.54 3.02 14.75
C MET A 88 -3.37 2.98 13.23
N LEU A 89 -2.14 2.79 12.75
CA LEU A 89 -1.84 2.67 11.33
C LEU A 89 -2.59 1.50 10.68
N LEU A 90 -2.71 0.37 11.38
CA LEU A 90 -3.31 -0.86 10.88
C LEU A 90 -4.82 -0.70 10.62
N LEU A 91 -5.49 0.16 11.39
CA LEU A 91 -6.92 0.47 11.21
C LEU A 91 -7.23 1.25 9.92
N ARG A 92 -6.21 1.81 9.25
CA ARG A 92 -6.39 2.75 8.13
C ARG A 92 -6.03 2.17 6.76
N ILE A 93 -5.58 0.93 6.71
CA ILE A 93 -5.08 0.30 5.48
C ILE A 93 -6.24 -0.14 4.59
N CYS A 94 -7.09 -1.05 5.07
CA CYS A 94 -8.31 -1.47 4.37
C CYS A 94 -9.38 -1.95 5.38
N ARG A 95 -10.59 -2.24 4.88
CA ARG A 95 -11.70 -2.71 5.75
C ARG A 95 -11.36 -4.01 6.47
N GLN A 96 -10.83 -5.01 5.74
CA GLN A 96 -10.47 -6.31 6.31
C GLN A 96 -9.43 -6.20 7.44
N TRP A 97 -8.39 -5.39 7.25
CA TRP A 97 -7.36 -5.18 8.28
C TRP A 97 -7.93 -4.50 9.52
N ARG A 98 -8.80 -3.51 9.31
CA ARG A 98 -9.48 -2.84 10.42
C ARG A 98 -10.32 -3.83 11.23
N ASP A 99 -11.08 -4.69 10.57
CA ASP A 99 -11.93 -5.67 11.24
C ASP A 99 -11.08 -6.68 12.03
N ILE A 100 -10.00 -7.21 11.43
CA ILE A 100 -9.05 -8.09 12.11
C ILE A 100 -8.41 -7.41 13.33
N ALA A 101 -7.92 -6.18 13.17
CA ALA A 101 -7.26 -5.45 14.24
C ALA A 101 -8.21 -5.13 15.40
N LEU A 102 -9.46 -4.74 15.12
CA LEU A 102 -10.48 -4.52 16.15
C LEU A 102 -10.86 -5.82 16.87
N CYS A 103 -10.86 -6.96 16.17
CA CYS A 103 -11.11 -8.28 16.75
C CYS A 103 -9.90 -8.91 17.46
N ALA A 104 -8.76 -8.22 17.55
CA ALA A 104 -7.54 -8.73 18.18
C ALA A 104 -7.20 -7.97 19.49
N PRO A 105 -7.80 -8.32 20.65
CA PRO A 105 -7.57 -7.65 21.94
C PRO A 105 -6.10 -7.51 22.33
N ARG A 106 -5.26 -8.47 21.94
CA ARG A 106 -3.81 -8.45 22.24
C ARG A 106 -3.09 -7.23 21.66
N LEU A 107 -3.54 -6.68 20.54
CA LEU A 107 -2.97 -5.47 19.92
C LEU A 107 -3.15 -4.22 20.78
N TRP A 108 -4.20 -4.20 21.59
CA TRP A 108 -4.64 -3.01 22.34
C TRP A 108 -4.09 -2.96 23.77
N ARG A 109 -3.44 -4.05 24.22
CA ARG A 109 -2.94 -4.21 25.59
C ARG A 109 -1.91 -3.16 26.04
N SER A 110 -1.21 -2.54 25.09
CA SER A 110 -0.17 -1.54 25.34
C SER A 110 -0.65 -0.11 25.08
N LEU A 111 -1.91 0.09 24.70
CA LEU A 111 -2.44 1.41 24.38
C LEU A 111 -2.73 2.20 25.66
N GLN A 112 -2.19 3.41 25.73
CA GLN A 112 -2.56 4.40 26.75
C GLN A 112 -3.51 5.44 26.15
N ALA A 113 -4.78 5.38 26.53
CA ALA A 113 -5.73 6.45 26.24
C ALA A 113 -5.78 7.42 27.44
N ASN A 114 -5.53 8.70 27.19
CA ASN A 114 -5.80 9.73 28.18
C ASN A 114 -7.27 10.12 28.04
N LEU A 115 -8.11 9.64 28.96
CA LEU A 115 -9.54 9.95 29.00
C LEU A 115 -9.72 11.10 29.98
N SER A 116 -9.85 12.32 29.44
CA SER A 116 -10.15 13.55 30.19
C SER A 116 -11.64 13.71 30.41
#